data_AF-A0A7Y3HG02-F1
#
_entry.id   AF-A0A7Y3HG02-F1
#
_cell.length_a   1.000
_cell.length_b   1.000
_cell.length_c   1.000
_cell.angle_alpha   90.00
_cell.angle_beta   90.00
_cell.angle_gamma   90.00
#
_symmetry.space_group_name_H-M   'P 1'
#
loop_
_entity.id
_entity.type
_entity.pdbx_description
1 polymer ?
#
loop_
_entity_poly.entity_id
_entity_poly.type
_entity_poly.pdbx_seq_one_letter_code
_entity_poly.pdbx_strand_id
1 'polypeptide(L)'
;MVKASRRATSRIPGDAVPISQSVNLDLVARVGRLIHTGFATPDRELFADDFVFHYVNPRLAELDGDHYGYDGFHSLFERFSQGSDTGFHNEPHSLTPYGDELVVAYATNTVSLGGTALDVDAIVV
;
A
#
# COMPACT_ATOMS: atom_id res chain seq x y z
N MET A 1 -4.40 26.91 21.47
CA MET A 1 -5.59 26.04 21.46
C MET A 1 -6.41 26.37 20.21
N VAL A 2 -6.23 25.63 19.12
CA VAL A 2 -6.91 25.86 17.84
C VAL A 2 -8.11 24.92 17.76
N LYS A 3 -9.32 25.47 17.61
CA LYS A 3 -10.54 24.70 17.38
C LYS A 3 -10.53 24.23 15.93
N ALA A 4 -10.23 22.95 15.69
CA ALA A 4 -10.43 22.33 14.39
C ALA A 4 -11.94 22.18 14.13
N SER A 5 -12.44 22.95 13.16
CA SER A 5 -13.78 22.78 12.62
C SER A 5 -13.80 21.47 11.84
N ARG A 6 -14.50 20.45 12.36
CA ARG A 6 -14.83 19.24 11.60
C ARG A 6 -15.82 19.66 10.51
N ARG A 7 -15.32 19.91 9.29
CA ARG A 7 -16.17 19.72 8.11
C ARG A 7 -16.36 18.22 7.96
N ALA A 8 -17.48 17.74 8.49
CA ALA A 8 -18.04 16.46 8.09
C ALA A 8 -18.29 16.54 6.58
N THR A 9 -17.56 15.73 5.82
CA THR A 9 -18.01 15.34 4.48
C THR A 9 -19.33 14.61 4.68
N SER A 10 -20.42 15.29 4.32
CA SER A 10 -21.77 14.74 4.33
C SER A 10 -21.83 13.57 3.36
N ARG A 11 -21.65 12.33 3.84
CA ARG A 11 -22.16 11.16 3.10
C ARG A 11 -23.68 11.20 3.19
N ILE A 12 -24.33 11.41 2.05
CA ILE A 12 -25.77 11.17 1.91
C ILE A 12 -25.99 9.66 2.14
N PRO A 13 -26.84 9.25 3.10
CA PRO A 13 -27.16 7.84 3.27
C PRO A 13 -27.95 7.37 2.04
N GLY A 14 -27.33 6.57 1.17
CA GLY A 14 -28.02 5.97 0.02
C GLY A 14 -27.24 5.97 -1.30
N ASP A 15 -26.16 6.73 -1.43
CA ASP A 15 -25.37 6.68 -2.66
C ASP A 15 -24.49 5.43 -2.66
N ALA A 16 -24.87 4.48 -3.52
CA ALA A 16 -24.03 3.32 -3.82
C ALA A 16 -22.64 3.80 -4.24
N VAL A 17 -21.59 3.13 -3.77
CA VAL A 17 -20.23 3.38 -4.25
C VAL A 17 -20.24 3.20 -5.78
N PRO A 18 -19.81 4.20 -6.56
CA PRO A 18 -19.70 4.07 -8.01
C PRO A 18 -18.95 2.80 -8.39
N ILE A 19 -19.38 2.12 -9.46
CA ILE A 19 -18.79 0.83 -9.88
C ILE A 19 -17.28 0.97 -10.10
N SER A 20 -16.82 2.06 -10.71
CA SER A 20 -15.39 2.33 -10.91
C SER A 20 -14.61 2.38 -9.58
N GLN A 21 -15.15 3.05 -8.57
CA GLN A 21 -14.57 3.07 -7.23
C GLN A 21 -14.55 1.67 -6.61
N SER A 22 -15.62 0.90 -6.77
CA SER A 22 -15.67 -0.47 -6.27
C SER A 22 -14.62 -1.37 -6.91
N VAL A 23 -14.35 -1.21 -8.21
CA VAL A 23 -13.33 -1.99 -8.93
C VAL A 23 -11.92 -1.60 -8.46
N ASN A 24 -11.61 -0.30 -8.36
CA ASN A 24 -10.28 0.13 -7.93
C ASN A 24 -9.99 -0.26 -6.47
N LEU A 25 -11.01 -0.19 -5.60
CA LEU A 25 -10.89 -0.68 -4.23
C LEU A 25 -10.57 -2.17 -4.18
N ASP A 26 -11.20 -2.99 -5.03
CA ASP A 26 -10.89 -4.42 -5.11
C ASP A 26 -9.47 -4.68 -5.63
N LEU A 27 -9.04 -3.96 -6.66
CA LEU A 27 -7.67 -4.06 -7.19
C LEU A 27 -6.62 -3.74 -6.11
N VAL A 28 -6.77 -2.64 -5.38
CA VAL A 28 -5.84 -2.28 -4.29
C VAL A 28 -5.92 -3.28 -3.14
N ALA A 29 -7.11 -3.79 -2.81
CA ALA A 29 -7.25 -4.84 -1.81
C ALA A 29 -6.56 -6.15 -2.22
N ARG A 30 -6.56 -6.50 -3.52
CA ARG A 30 -5.81 -7.65 -4.05
C ARG A 30 -4.31 -7.43 -3.93
N VAL A 31 -3.80 -6.24 -4.26
CA VAL A 31 -2.37 -5.88 -4.05
C VAL A 31 -1.99 -5.99 -2.57
N GLY A 32 -2.81 -5.48 -1.66
CA GLY A 32 -2.59 -5.63 -0.21
C GLY A 32 -2.49 -7.09 0.22
N ARG A 33 -3.33 -7.98 -0.33
CA ARG A 33 -3.25 -9.43 -0.08
C ARG A 33 -1.97 -10.06 -0.64
N LEU A 34 -1.49 -9.64 -1.81
CA LEU A 34 -0.20 -10.12 -2.33
C LEU A 34 0.94 -9.80 -1.37
N ILE A 35 1.01 -8.55 -0.90
CA ILE A 35 2.03 -8.13 0.05
C ILE A 35 1.91 -8.92 1.35
N HIS A 36 0.70 -8.98 1.92
CA HIS A 36 0.45 -9.65 3.20
C HIS A 36 0.79 -11.15 3.18
N THR A 37 0.59 -11.81 2.03
CA THR A 37 0.89 -13.24 1.86
C THR A 37 2.32 -13.51 1.37
N GLY A 38 3.17 -12.48 1.27
CA GLY A 38 4.53 -12.62 0.78
C GLY A 38 4.60 -13.17 -0.65
N PHE A 39 3.63 -12.81 -1.50
CA PHE A 39 3.55 -13.24 -2.90
C PHE A 39 3.43 -14.76 -3.10
N ALA A 40 2.87 -15.49 -2.13
CA ALA A 40 2.68 -16.95 -2.19
C ALA A 40 1.94 -17.41 -3.47
N THR A 41 1.02 -16.59 -3.98
CA THR A 41 0.40 -16.75 -5.30
C THR A 41 0.65 -15.48 -6.11
N PRO A 42 1.49 -15.53 -7.15
CA PRO A 42 1.76 -14.36 -8.00
C PRO A 42 0.52 -13.98 -8.82
N ASP A 43 0.34 -12.68 -9.05
CA ASP A 43 -0.81 -12.13 -9.78
C ASP A 43 -0.34 -10.94 -10.65
N ARG A 44 0.32 -11.28 -11.76
CA ARG A 44 0.95 -10.30 -12.66
C ARG A 44 -0.08 -9.42 -13.36
N GLU A 45 -1.29 -9.94 -13.60
CA GLU A 45 -2.37 -9.26 -14.32
C GLU A 45 -2.96 -8.06 -13.56
N LEU A 46 -2.64 -7.92 -12.27
CA LEU A 46 -3.00 -6.73 -11.48
C LEU A 46 -2.25 -5.47 -11.90
N PHE A 47 -1.13 -5.62 -12.59
CA PHE A 47 -0.22 -4.53 -12.89
C PHE A 47 -0.22 -4.24 -14.39
N ALA A 48 -0.37 -2.97 -14.75
CA ALA A 48 -0.18 -2.53 -16.13
C ALA A 48 1.29 -2.69 -16.56
N ASP A 49 1.52 -2.80 -17.87
CA ASP A 49 2.87 -2.97 -18.44
C ASP A 49 3.84 -1.82 -18.06
N ASP A 50 3.30 -0.62 -17.85
CA ASP A 50 4.01 0.60 -17.48
C ASP A 50 3.86 0.99 -16.01
N PHE A 51 3.38 0.07 -15.16
CA PHE A 51 3.25 0.30 -13.73
C PHE A 51 4.58 0.69 -13.07
N VAL A 52 4.54 1.67 -12.17
CA VAL A 52 5.69 2.08 -11.35
C VAL A 52 5.26 2.19 -9.90
N PHE A 53 6.00 1.55 -9.01
CA PHE A 53 5.86 1.75 -7.57
C PHE A 53 6.97 2.68 -7.07
N HIS A 54 6.57 3.88 -6.65
CA HIS A 54 7.48 4.87 -6.08
C HIS A 54 7.62 4.63 -4.58
N TYR A 55 8.78 4.15 -4.14
CA TYR A 55 9.06 3.91 -2.73
C TYR A 55 9.94 5.01 -2.15
N VAL A 56 9.53 5.58 -1.02
CA VAL A 56 10.30 6.57 -0.28
C VAL A 56 10.19 6.28 1.21
N ASN A 57 11.33 5.96 1.83
CA ASN A 57 11.47 5.82 3.27
C ASN A 57 12.89 6.23 3.69
N PRO A 58 13.07 7.42 4.29
CA PRO A 58 14.38 7.91 4.70
C PRO A 58 15.13 7.01 5.69
N ARG A 59 14.43 6.09 6.36
CA ARG A 59 15.03 5.11 7.29
C ARG A 59 15.56 3.87 6.57
N LEU A 60 15.24 3.71 5.28
CA LEU A 60 15.60 2.60 4.38
C LEU A 60 15.98 3.17 3.00
N ALA A 61 16.85 4.17 2.99
CA ALA A 61 17.19 4.96 1.81
C ALA A 61 17.82 4.11 0.68
N GLU A 62 18.36 2.94 0.99
CA GLU A 62 18.87 1.97 0.02
C GLU A 62 17.78 1.29 -0.82
N LEU A 63 16.52 1.39 -0.39
CA LEU A 63 15.35 0.86 -1.08
C LEU A 63 14.54 1.95 -1.80
N ASP A 64 14.91 3.22 -1.62
CA ASP A 64 14.25 4.37 -2.24
C ASP A 64 14.35 4.33 -3.76
N GLY A 65 13.30 4.84 -4.41
CA GLY A 65 13.24 5.02 -5.85
C GLY A 65 12.08 4.29 -6.51
N ASP A 66 12.21 4.18 -7.83
CA ASP A 66 11.16 3.67 -8.70
C ASP A 66 11.36 2.18 -8.97
N HIS A 67 10.30 1.39 -8.73
CA HIS A 67 10.29 -0.05 -8.95
C HIS A 67 9.31 -0.37 -10.08
N TYR A 68 9.84 -0.73 -11.25
CA TYR A 68 9.09 -0.84 -12.50
C TYR A 68 8.45 -2.22 -12.68
N GLY A 69 7.17 -2.22 -13.03
CA GLY A 69 6.35 -3.40 -13.28
C GLY A 69 6.22 -4.32 -12.08
N TYR A 70 5.61 -5.50 -12.32
CA TYR A 70 5.48 -6.54 -11.31
C TYR A 70 6.84 -6.99 -10.75
N ASP A 71 7.83 -7.20 -11.62
CA ASP A 71 9.12 -7.76 -11.20
C ASP A 71 9.91 -6.77 -10.32
N GLY A 72 9.87 -5.46 -10.63
CA GLY A 72 10.46 -4.43 -9.78
C GLY A 72 9.77 -4.35 -8.42
N PHE A 73 8.44 -4.32 -8.42
CA PHE A 73 7.62 -4.34 -7.20
C PHE A 73 7.92 -5.56 -6.33
N HIS A 74 7.90 -6.76 -6.91
CA HIS A 74 8.21 -8.01 -6.22
C HIS A 74 9.63 -8.00 -5.62
N SER A 75 10.63 -7.58 -6.41
CA SER A 75 12.03 -7.54 -5.98
C SER A 75 12.26 -6.59 -4.79
N LEU A 76 11.48 -5.52 -4.66
CA LEU A 76 11.50 -4.68 -3.45
C LEU A 76 11.09 -5.48 -2.20
N PHE A 77 10.01 -6.25 -2.26
CA PHE A 77 9.54 -7.03 -1.11
C PHE A 77 10.39 -8.26 -0.80
N GLU A 78 11.04 -8.85 -1.81
CA GLU A 78 12.08 -9.84 -1.58
C GLU A 78 13.24 -9.26 -0.78
N ARG A 79 13.68 -8.01 -1.07
CA ARG A 79 14.74 -7.33 -0.31
C ARG A 79 14.34 -7.07 1.14
N PHE A 80 13.09 -6.65 1.39
CA PHE A 80 12.59 -6.55 2.77
C PHE A 80 12.64 -7.90 3.50
N SER A 81 12.33 -9.00 2.79
CA SER A 81 12.30 -10.34 3.37
C SER A 81 13.71 -10.88 3.65
N GLN A 82 14.66 -10.69 2.73
CA GLN A 82 16.05 -11.15 2.87
C GLN A 82 16.82 -10.40 3.95
N GLY A 83 16.56 -9.10 4.10
CA GLY A 83 17.18 -8.28 5.14
C GLY A 83 16.58 -8.49 6.52
N SER A 84 15.44 -9.18 6.62
CA SER A 84 14.65 -9.24 7.84
C SER A 84 14.71 -10.55 8.61
N ASP A 85 14.86 -10.42 9.93
CA ASP A 85 14.77 -11.55 10.86
C ASP A 85 13.33 -12.07 11.00
N THR A 86 12.33 -11.20 10.76
CA THR A 86 10.90 -11.49 10.96
C THR A 86 10.10 -11.50 9.66
N GLY A 87 10.71 -11.07 8.55
CA GLY A 87 10.02 -10.72 7.32
C GLY A 87 9.33 -9.34 7.39
N PHE A 88 8.79 -8.92 6.25
CA PHE A 88 7.93 -7.74 6.14
C PHE A 88 6.48 -8.11 6.42
N HIS A 89 5.82 -7.32 7.25
CA HIS A 89 4.42 -7.48 7.57
C HIS A 89 3.65 -6.18 7.31
N ASN A 90 2.49 -6.31 6.68
CA ASN A 90 1.60 -5.22 6.34
C ASN A 90 0.24 -5.49 6.97
N GLU A 91 -0.24 -4.54 7.77
CA GLU A 91 -1.57 -4.54 8.37
C GLU A 91 -2.38 -3.38 7.78
N PRO A 92 -3.29 -3.65 6.82
CA PRO A 92 -4.13 -2.63 6.20
C PRO A 92 -5.21 -2.12 7.17
N HIS A 93 -5.31 -0.80 7.32
CA HIS A 93 -6.33 -0.17 8.18
C HIS A 93 -7.52 0.37 7.40
N SER A 94 -7.27 1.00 6.26
CA SER A 94 -8.34 1.60 5.45
C SER A 94 -7.95 1.82 4.00
N LEU A 95 -8.97 1.78 3.13
CA LEU A 95 -8.91 2.19 1.74
C LEU A 95 -9.93 3.30 1.51
N THR A 96 -9.50 4.42 0.93
CA THR A 96 -10.37 5.56 0.64
C THR A 96 -10.28 5.92 -0.84
N PRO A 97 -11.37 5.80 -1.61
CA PRO A 97 -11.36 6.24 -3.00
C PRO A 97 -11.51 7.76 -3.11
N TYR A 98 -10.86 8.35 -4.09
CA TYR A 98 -10.95 9.77 -4.45
C TYR A 98 -11.21 9.88 -5.95
N GLY A 99 -12.45 10.22 -6.33
CA GLY A 99 -12.87 10.17 -7.73
C GLY A 99 -12.96 8.72 -8.22
N ASP A 100 -12.74 8.48 -9.50
CA ASP A 100 -12.80 7.18 -10.18
C ASP A 100 -11.43 6.58 -10.51
N GLU A 101 -10.34 7.29 -10.17
CA GLU A 101 -8.97 6.89 -10.52
C GLU A 101 -8.13 6.56 -9.28
N LEU A 102 -8.27 7.33 -8.20
CA LEU A 102 -7.33 7.28 -7.08
C LEU A 102 -7.88 6.51 -5.87
N VAL A 103 -7.03 5.70 -5.24
CA VAL A 103 -7.31 5.03 -3.96
C VAL A 103 -6.15 5.24 -3.01
N VAL A 104 -6.41 5.86 -1.87
CA VAL A 104 -5.42 5.99 -0.80
C VAL A 104 -5.58 4.84 0.19
N ALA A 105 -4.51 4.09 0.41
CA ALA A 105 -4.42 3.05 1.41
C ALA A 105 -3.61 3.53 2.62
N TYR A 106 -4.13 3.29 3.81
CA TYR A 106 -3.39 3.44 5.06
C TYR A 106 -3.18 2.07 5.69
N ALA A 107 -1.93 1.78 6.05
CA ALA A 107 -1.52 0.55 6.68
C ALA A 107 -0.40 0.81 7.69
N THR A 108 -0.19 -0.13 8.61
CA THR A 108 1.04 -0.19 9.41
C THR A 108 1.95 -1.26 8.82
N ASN A 109 3.21 -0.88 8.59
CA ASN A 109 4.25 -1.79 8.14
C ASN A 109 5.20 -2.10 9.28
N THR A 110 5.43 -3.37 9.53
CA THR A 110 6.43 -3.84 10.48
C THR A 110 7.48 -4.68 9.79
N VAL A 111 8.75 -4.40 10.07
CA VAL A 111 9.89 -5.17 9.56
C VAL A 111 11.04 -5.06 10.53
N SER A 112 11.74 -6.16 10.80
CA SER A 112 12.97 -6.12 11.61
C SER A 112 14.17 -6.16 10.68
N LEU A 113 15.02 -5.14 10.62
CA LEU A 113 16.21 -5.10 9.77
C LEU A 113 17.46 -4.94 10.66
N GLY A 114 18.41 -5.87 10.55
CA GLY A 114 19.64 -5.85 11.34
C GLY A 114 19.40 -5.79 12.86
N GLY A 115 18.43 -6.56 13.37
CA GLY A 115 18.04 -6.56 14.78
C GLY A 115 17.24 -5.33 15.25
N THR A 116 16.97 -4.35 14.37
CA THR A 116 16.13 -3.19 14.69
C THR A 116 14.72 -3.37 14.14
N ALA A 117 13.73 -3.41 15.02
CA ALA A 117 12.33 -3.39 14.62
C ALA A 117 11.94 -1.98 14.12
N LEU A 118 11.41 -1.93 12.91
CA LEU A 118 10.74 -0.77 12.33
C LEU A 118 9.24 -1.03 12.40
N ASP A 119 8.53 -0.07 12.98
CA ASP A 119 7.08 0.03 13.00
C ASP A 119 6.73 1.42 12.47
N VAL A 120 6.13 1.47 11.29
CA VAL A 120 5.86 2.72 10.57
C VAL A 120 4.48 2.70 9.94
N ASP A 121 3.81 3.85 10.04
CA ASP A 121 2.63 4.13 9.25
C ASP A 121 3.04 4.30 7.78
N ALA A 122 2.30 3.65 6.90
CA ALA A 122 2.48 3.71 5.46
C ALA A 122 1.22 4.24 4.79
N ILE A 123 1.43 5.14 3.84
CA ILE A 123 0.39 5.64 2.94
C ILE A 123 0.80 5.26 1.53
N VAL A 124 -0.11 4.59 0.81
CA VAL A 124 0.02 4.31 -0.62
C VAL A 124 -1.06 5.11 -1.33
N VAL A 125 -0.67 5.76 -2.43
CA VAL A 125 -1.51 6.68 -3.22
C VAL A 125 -1.54 6.16 -4.65
#